data_AF-A0AA41RWC5-F1
#
_entry.id   AF-A0AA41RWC5-F1
#
_cell.length_a   1.000
_cell.length_b   1.000
_cell.length_c   1.000
_cell.angle_alpha   90.00
_cell.angle_beta   90.00
_cell.angle_gamma   90.00
#
_symmetry.space_group_name_H-M   'P 1'
#
loop_
_entity.id
_entity.type
_entity.pdbx_description
1 polymer ?
#
loop_
_entity_poly.entity_id
_entity_poly.type
_entity_poly.pdbx_seq_one_letter_code
_entity_poly.pdbx_strand_id
1 'polypeptide(L)' 'MAEELKSFPLSEITLHSSKSDCWLTIHGKVYDVTNFLEDHPGGEDVLLESA' A
#
# COMPACT_ATOMS: atom_id res chain seq x y z
N MET A 1 -17.40 0.44 -17.08
CA MET A 1 -17.16 -0.88 -16.46
C MET A 1 -16.88 -0.57 -15.01
N ALA A 2 -17.71 -1.04 -14.08
CA ALA A 2 -17.51 -0.75 -12.66
C ALA A 2 -16.32 -1.60 -12.18
N GLU A 3 -15.24 -0.97 -11.76
CA GLU A 3 -14.12 -1.66 -11.14
C GLU A 3 -14.60 -2.31 -9.83
N GLU A 4 -14.61 -3.64 -9.79
CA GLU A 4 -14.89 -4.40 -8.58
C GLU A 4 -13.79 -4.11 -7.55
N LEU A 5 -14.16 -3.39 -6.49
CA LEU A 5 -13.30 -3.16 -5.34
C LEU A 5 -13.12 -4.49 -4.61
N LYS A 6 -11.94 -5.10 -4.74
CA LYS A 6 -11.55 -6.27 -3.94
C LYS A 6 -11.42 -5.88 -2.48
N SER A 7 -12.07 -6.63 -1.61
CA SER A 7 -11.92 -6.55 -0.17
C SER A 7 -10.81 -7.48 0.28
N PHE A 8 -9.83 -6.93 0.99
CA PHE A 8 -8.71 -7.69 1.54
C PHE A 8 -8.83 -7.78 3.07
N PRO A 9 -8.57 -8.95 3.67
CA PRO A 9 -8.50 -9.05 5.12
C PRO A 9 -7.27 -8.30 5.65
N LEU A 10 -7.37 -7.72 6.84
CA LEU A 10 -6.27 -6.98 7.47
C LEU A 10 -4.98 -7.81 7.58
N SER A 11 -5.12 -9.12 7.85
CA SER A 11 -3.98 -10.05 7.93
C SER A 11 -3.23 -10.19 6.60
N GLU A 12 -3.92 -10.06 5.46
CA GLU A 12 -3.28 -10.09 4.14
C GLU A 12 -2.59 -8.75 3.89
N ILE A 13 -3.24 -7.63 4.18
CA ILE A 13 -2.67 -6.28 4.02
C ILE A 13 -1.36 -6.15 4.81
N THR A 14 -1.28 -6.67 6.04
CA THR A 14 -0.05 -6.65 6.85
C THR A 14 1.11 -7.49 6.30
N LEU A 15 0.88 -8.38 5.34
CA LEU A 15 1.97 -9.10 4.66
C LEU A 15 2.62 -8.25 3.57
N HIS A 16 1.91 -7.24 3.06
CA HIS A 16 2.34 -6.33 2.01
C HIS A 16 3.03 -5.09 2.60
N SER A 17 4.09 -5.30 3.40
CA SER A 17 4.84 -4.23 4.10
C SER A 17 6.29 -4.09 3.59
N SER A 18 6.58 -4.55 2.37
CA SER A 18 7.94 -4.62 1.82
C SER A 18 8.14 -3.63 0.67
N LYS A 19 9.37 -3.19 0.39
CA LYS A 19 9.64 -2.27 -0.74
C LYS A 19 9.10 -2.74 -2.09
N SER A 20 9.18 -4.03 -2.36
CA SER A 20 8.72 -4.61 -3.62
C SER A 20 7.22 -4.97 -3.61
N ASP A 21 6.53 -4.72 -2.50
CA ASP A 21 5.16 -5.15 -2.26
C ASP A 21 4.61 -4.41 -1.03
N CYS A 22 4.20 -3.15 -1.23
CA CYS A 22 3.82 -2.21 -0.18
C CYS A 22 2.40 -1.70 -0.37
N TRP A 23 1.52 -2.06 0.55
CA TRP A 23 0.12 -1.63 0.54
C TRP A 23 -0.17 -0.74 1.74
N LEU A 24 -0.87 0.37 1.49
CA LEU A 24 -1.30 1.29 2.53
C LEU A 24 -2.80 1.31 2.67
N THR A 25 -3.28 1.35 3.91
CA THR A 25 -4.69 1.59 4.22
C THR A 25 -4.93 3.05 4.56
N ILE A 26 -5.51 3.78 3.62
CA ILE A 26 -5.79 5.21 3.77
C ILE A 26 -7.31 5.39 3.79
N HIS A 27 -7.86 5.92 4.89
CA HIS A 27 -9.31 6.12 5.06
C HIS A 27 -10.16 4.86 4.82
N GLY A 28 -9.67 3.68 5.23
CA GLY A 28 -10.37 2.41 5.07
C GLY A 28 -10.37 1.82 3.66
N LYS A 29 -9.56 2.39 2.76
CA LYS A 29 -9.29 1.85 1.42
C LYS A 29 -7.86 1.36 1.34
N VAL A 30 -7.65 0.27 0.62
CA VAL A 30 -6.33 -0.32 0.39
C VAL A 30 -5.76 0.27 -0.90
N TYR A 31 -4.51 0.70 -0.86
CA TYR A 31 -3.77 1.26 -1.99
C TYR A 31 -2.46 0.49 -2.14
N ASP A 32 -2.23 -0.05 -3.33
CA ASP A 32 -0.89 -0.52 -3.71
C ASP A 32 -0.02 0.70 -4.03
N VAL A 33 0.99 0.94 -3.21
CA VAL A 33 1.94 2.04 -3.39
C VAL A 33 3.32 1.56 -3.80
N THR A 34 3.46 0.27 -4.09
CA THR A 34 4.72 -0.38 -4.50
C THR A 34 5.49 0.42 -5.56
N ASN A 35 4.82 0.83 -6.64
CA ASN A 35 5.44 1.61 -7.72
C ASN A 35 5.61 3.11 -7.40
N PHE A 36 4.98 3.59 -6.33
CA PHE A 36 5.03 4.98 -5.89
C PHE A 36 6.14 5.23 -4.86
N LEU A 37 6.66 4.18 -4.21
CA LEU A 37 7.72 4.29 -3.21
C LEU A 37 8.96 4.99 -3.75
N GLU A 38 9.39 4.62 -4.96
CA GLU A 38 10.60 5.15 -5.61
C GLU A 38 10.43 6.58 -6.17
N ASP A 39 9.19 6.96 -6.50
CA ASP A 39 8.86 8.31 -7.00
C ASP A 39 8.50 9.28 -5.87
N HIS A 40 8.41 8.78 -4.62
CA HIS A 40 7.98 9.58 -3.48
C HIS A 40 9.06 10.64 -3.12
N PRO A 41 8.77 11.95 -3.24
CA PRO A 41 9.75 13.01 -3.01
C PRO A 41 10.26 13.11 -1.57
N GLY A 42 9.61 12.44 -0.61
CA GLY A 42 10.03 12.30 0.78
C GLY A 42 10.89 11.07 1.08
N GLY A 43 11.15 10.23 0.07
CA GLY A 43 11.78 8.92 0.24
C GLY A 43 10.80 7.82 0.62
N GLU A 44 11.14 6.59 0.26
CA GLU A 44 10.36 5.38 0.53
C GLU A 44 10.28 5.02 2.02
N ASP A 45 11.30 5.38 2.82
CA ASP A 45 11.35 5.10 4.26
C ASP A 45 10.13 5.60 5.03
N VAL A 46 9.62 6.79 4.67
CA VAL A 46 8.45 7.39 5.34
C VAL A 46 7.17 6.58 5.10
N LEU A 47 7.05 5.99 3.90
CA LEU A 47 5.91 5.15 3.54
C LEU A 47 6.03 3.75 4.15
N LEU A 48 7.25 3.21 4.22
CA LEU A 48 7.55 1.93 4.89
C LEU A 48 7.33 1.99 6.40
N GLU A 49 7.55 3.14 7.06
CA GLU A 49 7.19 3.32 8.47
C GLU A 49 5.67 3.27 8.72
N SER A 50 4.86 3.52 7.68
CA SER A 50 3.39 3.55 7.77
C SER A 50 2.71 2.30 7.20
N ALA A 51 3.49 1.32 6.72
CA ALA A 51 3.01 0.08 6.11
C ALA A 51 2.76 -1.04 7.15
#